data_AF-A0A5C7G1G8-F1
#
_entry.id   AF-A0A5C7G1G8-F1
#
_cell.length_a   1.000
_cell.length_b   1.000
_cell.length_c   1.000
_cell.angle_alpha   90.00
_cell.angle_beta   90.00
_cell.angle_gamma   90.00
#
_symmetry.space_group_name_H-M   'P 1'
#
loop_
_entity.id
_entity.type
_entity.pdbx_description
1 polymer ?
#
loop_
_entity_poly.entity_id
_entity_poly.type
_entity_poly.pdbx_seq_one_letter_code
_entity_poly.pdbx_strand_id
1 'polypeptide(L)'
;MKHYFQLQKTIIDRHLVAWGVRPWLGYVLGIGLFLGLCLLAYSRTGFAGYGILAVGGWLLGWLSGRERNDFLAITFDRAAYRKIRLLENSIVCLPFLVVLLAKGDWALALVQGGVGIAMSSLRLAPTSAFTIPTPFGAYPFEAAVGFRRFWWLVAVAVFLLVMGVRADNMQLAIFSYGGLMFLYLMFYSEPEPAFYVWIHADTPQQFLVRKLAVALGYQLLLAIPFLISIVFFFPEVGWSLLIGPVIAGLNLALILFIKYSVFPHPLNIVDSLALMTGLILWPFLLFLLPYYYFRALPVLAVQLPRLNSLDDNRPPKTS
;
A
#
# COMPACT_ATOMS: atom_id res chain seq x y z
N MET A 1 21.08 24.12 -7.17
CA MET A 1 21.03 22.82 -7.89
C MET A 1 21.90 21.75 -7.23
N LYS A 2 23.22 21.92 -7.08
CA LYS A 2 24.11 20.91 -6.47
C LYS A 2 23.65 20.46 -5.06
N HIS A 3 23.35 21.42 -4.18
CA HIS A 3 22.83 21.13 -2.83
C HIS A 3 21.53 20.32 -2.84
N TYR A 4 20.65 20.56 -3.82
CA TYR A 4 19.40 19.83 -3.93
C TYR A 4 19.64 18.33 -4.21
N PHE A 5 20.46 18.01 -5.21
CA PHE A 5 20.79 16.61 -5.52
C PHE A 5 21.61 15.93 -4.42
N GLN A 6 22.47 16.67 -3.72
CA GLN A 6 23.16 16.16 -2.53
C GLN A 6 22.17 15.81 -1.41
N LEU A 7 21.17 16.65 -1.19
CA LEU A 7 20.10 16.37 -0.23
C LEU A 7 19.29 15.14 -0.64
N GLN A 8 18.87 15.04 -1.91
CA GLN A 8 18.14 13.87 -2.42
C GLN A 8 18.93 12.57 -2.21
N LYS A 9 20.23 12.58 -2.53
CA LYS A 9 21.12 11.45 -2.25
C LYS A 9 21.17 11.12 -0.76
N THR A 10 21.33 12.14 0.09
CA THR A 10 21.41 11.94 1.55
C THR A 10 20.13 11.33 2.12
N ILE A 11 18.97 11.72 1.60
CA ILE A 11 17.67 11.14 1.97
C ILE A 11 17.62 9.65 1.60
N ILE A 12 18.00 9.30 0.37
CA ILE A 12 18.04 7.90 -0.10
C ILE A 12 19.02 7.08 0.73
N ASP A 13 20.23 7.59 0.95
CA ASP A 13 21.27 6.90 1.75
C ASP A 13 20.76 6.64 3.18
N ARG A 14 20.05 7.60 3.80
CA ARG A 14 19.45 7.42 5.13
C ARG A 14 18.35 6.36 5.13
N HIS A 15 17.50 6.31 4.10
CA HIS A 15 16.49 5.26 3.99
C HIS A 15 17.12 3.87 3.84
N LEU A 16 18.15 3.73 3.01
CA LEU A 16 18.89 2.47 2.85
C LEU A 16 19.53 2.04 4.17
N VAL A 17 20.18 2.96 4.89
CA VAL A 17 20.79 2.67 6.19
C VAL A 17 19.72 2.32 7.25
N ALA A 18 18.58 3.00 7.26
CA ALA A 18 17.46 2.67 8.15
C ALA A 18 16.87 1.28 7.86
N TRP A 19 16.97 0.80 6.62
CA TRP A 19 16.64 -0.57 6.22
C TRP A 19 17.75 -1.59 6.53
N GLY A 20 18.87 -1.17 7.14
CA GLY A 20 20.02 -2.02 7.42
C GLY A 20 20.90 -2.32 6.20
N VAL A 21 20.66 -1.65 5.07
CA VAL A 21 21.40 -1.87 3.81
C VAL A 21 22.48 -0.80 3.65
N ARG A 22 23.72 -1.21 3.39
CA ARG A 22 24.79 -0.26 3.03
C ARG A 22 24.43 0.42 1.69
N PRO A 23 24.51 1.76 1.56
CA PRO A 23 24.00 2.45 0.38
C PRO A 23 24.51 1.93 -0.97
N TRP A 24 25.81 1.64 -1.06
CA TRP A 24 26.42 1.11 -2.29
C TRP A 24 25.83 -0.26 -2.71
N LEU A 25 25.52 -1.14 -1.76
CA LEU A 25 24.83 -2.42 -2.03
C LEU A 25 23.42 -2.16 -2.55
N GLY A 26 22.70 -1.21 -1.95
CA GLY A 26 21.36 -0.84 -2.39
C GLY A 26 21.32 -0.38 -3.86
N TYR A 27 22.29 0.43 -4.28
CA TYR A 27 22.38 0.87 -5.68
C TYR A 27 22.68 -0.28 -6.65
N VAL A 28 23.65 -1.14 -6.31
CA VAL A 28 24.04 -2.29 -7.16
C VAL A 28 22.88 -3.29 -7.27
N LEU A 29 22.26 -3.66 -6.15
CA LEU A 29 21.11 -4.56 -6.12
C LEU A 29 19.91 -3.97 -6.86
N GLY A 30 19.66 -2.66 -6.71
CA GLY A 30 18.56 -1.99 -7.42
C GLY A 30 18.71 -2.06 -8.94
N ILE A 31 19.91 -1.78 -9.46
CA ILE A 31 20.20 -1.90 -10.90
C ILE A 31 20.07 -3.36 -11.37
N GLY A 32 20.67 -4.30 -10.63
CA GLY A 32 20.62 -5.72 -10.96
C GLY A 32 19.19 -6.27 -10.98
N LEU A 33 18.39 -5.92 -9.97
CA LEU A 33 16.98 -6.30 -9.88
C LEU A 33 16.17 -5.71 -11.04
N PHE A 34 16.35 -4.42 -11.34
CA PHE A 34 15.65 -3.76 -12.45
C PHE A 34 15.94 -4.45 -13.80
N LEU A 35 17.21 -4.66 -14.12
CA LEU A 35 17.62 -5.33 -15.36
C LEU A 35 17.12 -6.78 -15.41
N GLY A 36 17.25 -7.52 -14.30
CA GLY A 36 16.77 -8.89 -14.19
C GLY A 36 15.27 -9.02 -14.42
N LEU A 37 14.47 -8.15 -13.79
CA LEU A 37 13.02 -8.11 -13.99
C LEU A 37 12.64 -7.77 -15.43
N CYS A 38 13.33 -6.82 -16.06
CA CYS A 38 13.10 -6.46 -17.45
C CYS A 38 13.43 -7.62 -18.39
N LEU A 39 14.58 -8.28 -18.23
CA LEU A 39 14.96 -9.44 -19.04
C LEU A 39 13.98 -10.60 -18.87
N LEU A 40 13.58 -10.87 -17.64
CA LEU A 40 12.58 -11.90 -17.34
C LEU A 40 11.24 -11.57 -18.03
N ALA A 41 10.78 -10.32 -17.98
CA ALA A 41 9.53 -9.91 -18.62
C ALA A 41 9.54 -10.16 -20.14
N TYR A 42 10.61 -9.79 -20.84
CA TYR A 42 10.77 -10.07 -22.28
C TYR A 42 10.87 -11.56 -22.59
N SER A 43 11.46 -12.36 -21.70
CA SER A 43 11.55 -13.81 -21.90
C SER A 43 10.21 -14.54 -21.76
N ARG A 44 9.25 -13.94 -21.04
CA ARG A 44 7.96 -14.57 -20.72
C ARG A 44 6.79 -14.02 -21.52
N THR A 45 6.87 -12.80 -22.05
CA THR A 45 5.74 -12.12 -22.67
C THR A 45 6.13 -11.25 -23.86
N GLY A 46 5.31 -11.24 -24.91
CA GLY A 46 5.45 -10.31 -26.05
C GLY A 46 5.04 -8.86 -25.73
N PHE A 47 4.39 -8.62 -24.58
CA PHE A 47 3.91 -7.31 -24.16
C PHE A 47 4.86 -6.58 -23.20
N ALA A 48 6.07 -7.12 -22.97
CA ALA A 48 7.02 -6.60 -21.98
C ALA A 48 7.35 -5.12 -22.19
N GLY A 49 7.55 -4.69 -23.44
CA GLY A 49 7.83 -3.29 -23.78
C GLY A 49 6.74 -2.32 -23.28
N TYR A 50 5.47 -2.70 -23.42
CA TYR A 50 4.35 -1.89 -22.91
C TYR A 50 4.33 -1.81 -21.38
N GLY A 51 4.66 -2.92 -20.70
CA GLY A 51 4.79 -2.94 -19.25
C GLY A 51 5.90 -2.01 -18.76
N ILE A 52 7.06 -2.03 -19.43
CA ILE A 52 8.21 -1.15 -19.11
C ILE A 52 7.85 0.31 -19.35
N LEU A 53 7.15 0.63 -20.46
CA LEU A 53 6.62 1.97 -20.73
C LEU A 53 5.68 2.42 -19.60
N ALA A 54 4.75 1.56 -19.19
CA ALA A 54 3.78 1.88 -18.13
C ALA A 54 4.46 2.16 -16.78
N VAL A 55 5.43 1.33 -16.38
CA VAL A 55 6.20 1.52 -15.14
C VAL A 55 7.03 2.80 -15.20
N GLY A 56 7.70 3.05 -16.33
CA GLY A 56 8.48 4.28 -16.54
C GLY A 56 7.59 5.52 -16.46
N GLY A 57 6.43 5.51 -17.11
CA GLY A 57 5.44 6.58 -17.04
C GLY A 57 4.91 6.81 -15.64
N TRP A 58 4.63 5.75 -14.88
CA TRP A 58 4.19 5.84 -13.49
C TRP A 58 5.22 6.53 -12.58
N LEU A 59 6.51 6.19 -12.70
CA LEU A 59 7.58 6.85 -11.95
C LEU A 59 7.72 8.34 -12.32
N LEU A 60 7.57 8.69 -13.60
CA LEU A 60 7.55 10.09 -14.06
C LEU A 60 6.32 10.86 -13.52
N GLY A 61 5.19 10.18 -13.37
CA GLY A 61 3.99 10.72 -12.72
C GLY A 61 4.26 11.08 -11.25
N TRP A 62 4.96 10.22 -10.52
CA TRP A 62 5.40 10.50 -9.15
C TRP A 62 6.34 11.72 -9.10
N LEU A 63 7.24 11.86 -10.07
CA LEU A 63 8.08 13.06 -10.20
C LEU A 63 7.31 14.35 -10.48
N SER A 64 6.08 14.24 -10.97
CA SER A 64 5.21 15.36 -11.29
C SER A 64 4.23 15.71 -10.16
N GLY A 65 4.39 15.09 -8.99
CA GLY A 65 3.60 15.35 -7.79
C GLY A 65 3.60 16.83 -7.37
N ARG A 66 2.43 17.29 -6.90
CA ARG A 66 2.17 18.69 -6.60
C ARG A 66 3.07 19.26 -5.51
N GLU A 67 3.08 18.64 -4.33
CA GLU A 67 3.84 19.15 -3.17
C GLU A 67 5.32 19.39 -3.49
N ARG A 68 5.93 18.45 -4.22
CA ARG A 68 7.33 18.57 -4.62
C ARG A 68 7.54 19.67 -5.66
N ASN A 69 6.66 19.75 -6.65
CA ASN A 69 6.73 20.79 -7.69
C ASN A 69 6.51 22.19 -7.12
N ASP A 70 5.62 22.34 -6.13
CA ASP A 70 5.37 23.59 -5.42
C ASP A 70 6.59 23.97 -4.56
N PHE A 71 7.15 23.00 -3.80
CA PHE A 71 8.40 23.20 -3.06
C PHE A 71 9.56 23.68 -3.96
N LEU A 72 9.76 23.02 -5.10
CA LEU A 72 10.79 23.39 -6.06
C LEU A 72 10.54 24.77 -6.68
N ALA A 73 9.28 25.11 -6.98
CA ALA A 73 8.92 26.39 -7.57
C ALA A 73 9.04 27.56 -6.58
N ILE A 74 8.86 27.32 -5.28
CA ILE A 74 9.07 28.31 -4.22
C ILE A 74 10.57 28.50 -3.94
N THR A 75 11.35 27.43 -3.98
CA THR A 75 12.77 27.45 -3.58
C THR A 75 13.71 27.93 -4.70
N PHE A 76 13.38 27.66 -5.96
CA PHE A 76 14.25 27.94 -7.11
C PHE A 76 13.59 28.90 -8.10
N ASP A 77 14.42 29.72 -8.77
CA ASP A 77 13.99 30.53 -9.89
C ASP A 77 13.50 29.66 -11.06
N ARG A 78 12.72 30.26 -11.97
CA ARG A 78 12.05 29.51 -13.05
C ARG A 78 13.02 28.75 -13.96
N ALA A 79 14.23 29.26 -14.19
CA ALA A 79 15.21 28.61 -15.04
C ALA A 79 15.86 27.42 -14.32
N ALA A 80 16.28 27.58 -13.06
CA ALA A 80 16.81 26.46 -12.29
C ALA A 80 15.75 25.39 -12.02
N TYR A 81 14.50 25.78 -11.72
CA TYR A 81 13.36 24.86 -11.58
C TYR A 81 13.21 23.95 -12.80
N ARG A 82 13.17 24.53 -14.01
CA ARG A 82 13.04 23.75 -15.26
C ARG A 82 14.22 22.82 -15.49
N LYS A 83 15.45 23.30 -15.22
CA LYS A 83 16.66 22.47 -15.35
C LYS A 83 16.65 21.28 -14.39
N ILE A 84 16.26 21.51 -13.13
CA ILE A 84 16.12 20.43 -12.13
C ILE A 84 15.10 19.41 -12.62
N ARG A 85 13.91 19.85 -13.05
CA ARG A 85 12.87 18.93 -13.53
C ARG A 85 13.32 18.12 -14.75
N LEU A 86 13.98 18.75 -15.71
CA LEU A 86 14.49 18.05 -16.88
C LEU A 86 15.54 16.99 -16.48
N LEU A 87 16.46 17.32 -15.58
CA LEU A 87 17.47 16.39 -15.08
C LEU A 87 16.84 15.22 -14.32
N GLU A 88 15.89 15.45 -13.43
CA GLU A 88 15.22 14.38 -12.67
C GLU A 88 14.47 13.42 -13.59
N ASN A 89 13.64 13.96 -14.49
CA ASN A 89 12.90 13.14 -15.44
C ASN A 89 13.86 12.38 -16.37
N SER A 90 14.97 12.98 -16.77
CA SER A 90 15.98 12.31 -17.59
C SER A 90 16.65 11.15 -16.83
N ILE A 91 17.08 11.36 -15.58
CA ILE A 91 17.73 10.33 -14.75
C ILE A 91 16.80 9.13 -14.55
N VAL A 92 15.51 9.38 -14.29
CA VAL A 92 14.51 8.32 -14.11
C VAL A 92 14.15 7.64 -15.42
N CYS A 93 14.04 8.38 -16.53
CA CYS A 93 13.63 7.84 -17.82
C CYS A 93 14.75 7.04 -18.52
N LEU A 94 16.02 7.42 -18.33
CA LEU A 94 17.18 6.83 -19.00
C LEU A 94 17.29 5.30 -18.87
N PRO A 95 17.18 4.67 -17.68
CA PRO A 95 17.26 3.21 -17.58
C PRO A 95 16.17 2.49 -18.40
N PHE A 96 14.97 3.05 -18.50
CA PHE A 96 13.88 2.48 -19.32
C PHE A 96 14.17 2.63 -20.81
N LEU A 97 14.68 3.80 -21.22
CA LEU A 97 15.08 4.03 -22.61
C LEU A 97 16.16 3.04 -23.05
N VAL A 98 17.20 2.84 -22.24
CA VAL A 98 18.29 1.91 -22.55
C VAL A 98 17.76 0.49 -22.76
N VAL A 99 16.86 0.02 -21.89
CA VAL A 99 16.27 -1.32 -22.02
C VAL A 99 15.40 -1.45 -23.28
N LEU A 100 14.54 -0.47 -23.56
CA LEU A 100 13.67 -0.49 -24.75
C LEU A 100 14.48 -0.47 -26.05
N LEU A 101 15.51 0.40 -26.13
CA LEU A 101 16.39 0.48 -27.28
C LEU A 101 17.20 -0.80 -27.46
N ALA A 102 17.75 -1.37 -26.38
CA ALA A 102 18.52 -2.61 -26.43
C ALA A 102 17.69 -3.83 -26.89
N LYS A 103 16.36 -3.78 -26.70
CA LYS A 103 15.42 -4.82 -27.15
C LYS A 103 14.80 -4.56 -28.52
N GLY A 104 15.10 -3.41 -29.13
CA GLY A 104 14.61 -3.05 -30.47
C GLY A 104 13.22 -2.40 -30.49
N ASP A 105 12.68 -2.01 -29.32
CA ASP A 105 11.37 -1.35 -29.20
C ASP A 105 11.48 0.17 -29.40
N TRP A 106 11.97 0.59 -30.57
CA TRP A 106 12.29 1.98 -30.89
C TRP A 106 11.09 2.93 -30.74
N ALA A 107 9.90 2.50 -31.15
CA ALA A 107 8.68 3.29 -31.02
C ALA A 107 8.32 3.55 -29.54
N LEU A 108 8.41 2.51 -28.69
CA LEU A 108 8.14 2.64 -27.26
C LEU A 108 9.22 3.50 -26.56
N ALA A 109 10.48 3.37 -26.97
CA ALA A 109 11.55 4.24 -26.48
C ALA A 109 11.28 5.72 -26.82
N LEU A 110 10.84 6.00 -28.05
CA LEU A 110 10.47 7.35 -28.46
C LEU A 110 9.31 7.90 -27.61
N VAL A 111 8.25 7.09 -27.41
CA VAL A 111 7.12 7.47 -26.56
C VAL A 111 7.59 7.74 -25.13
N GLN A 112 8.40 6.86 -24.55
CA GLN A 112 8.94 7.01 -23.19
C GLN A 112 9.75 8.30 -23.04
N GLY A 113 10.61 8.63 -24.02
CA GLY A 113 11.37 9.87 -24.05
C GLY A 113 10.48 11.10 -24.15
N GLY A 114 9.48 11.05 -25.05
CA GLY A 114 8.47 12.11 -25.21
C GLY A 114 7.68 12.36 -23.93
N VAL A 115 7.21 11.30 -23.26
CA VAL A 115 6.53 11.39 -21.95
C VAL A 115 7.45 12.00 -20.90
N GLY A 116 8.73 11.62 -20.84
CA GLY A 116 9.71 12.22 -19.92
C GLY A 116 9.87 13.73 -20.11
N ILE A 117 9.98 14.19 -21.36
CA ILE A 117 10.08 15.62 -21.69
C ILE A 117 8.77 16.34 -21.36
N ALA A 118 7.63 15.80 -21.77
CA ALA A 118 6.33 16.39 -21.50
C ALA A 118 6.08 16.53 -20.00
N MET A 119 6.31 15.45 -19.23
CA MET A 119 6.14 15.45 -17.78
C MET A 119 7.05 16.47 -17.10
N SER A 120 8.27 16.71 -17.59
CA SER A 120 9.16 17.76 -17.05
C SER A 120 8.57 19.17 -17.09
N SER A 121 7.63 19.42 -18.00
CA SER A 121 6.97 20.71 -18.20
C SER A 121 5.58 20.79 -17.56
N LEU A 122 4.92 19.65 -17.35
CA LEU A 122 3.56 19.58 -16.81
C LEU A 122 3.55 19.78 -15.29
N ARG A 123 2.65 20.62 -14.82
CA ARG A 123 2.23 20.66 -13.41
C ARG A 123 0.89 19.96 -13.32
N LEU A 124 0.80 18.89 -12.55
CA LEU A 124 -0.48 18.23 -12.31
C LEU A 124 -1.37 19.19 -11.51
N ALA A 125 -2.57 19.45 -12.04
CA ALA A 125 -3.57 20.31 -11.42
C ALA A 125 -4.04 19.73 -10.07
N PRO A 126 -4.62 20.55 -9.17
CA PRO A 126 -5.21 20.04 -7.94
C PRO A 126 -6.21 18.92 -8.23
N THR A 127 -6.14 17.85 -7.42
CA THR A 127 -7.13 16.77 -7.43
C THR A 127 -8.52 17.38 -7.27
N SER A 128 -9.42 17.09 -8.22
CA SER A 128 -10.83 17.46 -8.13
C SER A 128 -11.39 17.07 -6.76
N ALA A 129 -12.22 17.93 -6.16
CA ALA A 129 -12.91 17.67 -4.89
C ALA A 129 -13.97 16.56 -4.97
N PHE A 130 -14.10 15.91 -6.14
CA PHE A 130 -15.00 14.80 -6.36
C PHE A 130 -14.65 13.64 -5.44
N THR A 131 -15.58 13.32 -4.55
CA THR A 131 -15.41 12.29 -3.53
C THR A 131 -16.30 11.10 -3.88
N ILE A 132 -15.69 9.94 -4.09
CA ILE A 132 -16.41 8.70 -4.39
C ILE A 132 -17.15 8.24 -3.12
N PRO A 133 -18.46 7.93 -3.20
CA PRO A 133 -19.20 7.37 -2.07
C PRO A 133 -18.64 6.00 -1.67
N THR A 134 -18.58 5.73 -0.37
CA THR A 134 -18.04 4.49 0.20
C THR A 134 -19.15 3.72 0.91
N PRO A 135 -19.15 2.38 0.85
CA PRO A 135 -20.11 1.57 1.61
C PRO A 135 -19.76 1.48 3.11
N PHE A 136 -18.65 2.10 3.53
CA PHE A 136 -18.13 2.06 4.90
C PHE A 136 -18.63 3.23 5.74
N GLY A 137 -18.74 3.00 7.05
CA GLY A 137 -19.09 4.04 8.01
C GLY A 137 -17.97 5.04 8.25
N ALA A 138 -18.29 6.09 9.01
CA ALA A 138 -17.36 7.18 9.32
C ALA A 138 -16.22 6.77 10.26
N TYR A 139 -16.46 5.76 11.11
CA TYR A 139 -15.47 5.24 12.05
C TYR A 139 -15.50 3.70 12.04
N PRO A 140 -14.34 3.03 11.92
CA PRO A 140 -13.00 3.54 11.65
C PRO A 140 -12.83 3.94 10.17
N PHE A 141 -12.06 4.99 9.89
CA PHE A 141 -12.00 5.63 8.57
C PHE A 141 -11.08 4.92 7.56
N GLU A 142 -10.24 3.99 8.01
CA GLU A 142 -9.24 3.31 7.17
C GLU A 142 -9.87 2.63 5.95
N ALA A 143 -11.01 1.95 6.12
CA ALA A 143 -11.68 1.28 5.02
C ALA A 143 -12.21 2.29 3.97
N ALA A 144 -12.76 3.42 4.42
CA ALA A 144 -13.25 4.47 3.54
C ALA A 144 -12.11 5.17 2.79
N VAL A 145 -11.02 5.52 3.49
CA VAL A 145 -9.83 6.15 2.90
C VAL A 145 -9.16 5.19 1.91
N GLY A 146 -8.96 3.94 2.31
CA GLY A 146 -8.37 2.90 1.46
C GLY A 146 -9.19 2.64 0.20
N PHE A 147 -10.51 2.52 0.33
CA PHE A 147 -11.39 2.34 -0.83
C PHE A 147 -11.31 3.51 -1.81
N ARG A 148 -11.32 4.75 -1.31
CA ARG A 148 -11.19 5.93 -2.18
C ARG A 148 -9.82 6.02 -2.84
N ARG A 149 -8.75 5.61 -2.16
CA ARG A 149 -7.40 5.59 -2.71
C ARG A 149 -7.23 4.52 -3.79
N PHE A 150 -7.83 3.35 -3.60
CA PHE A 150 -7.65 2.18 -4.44
C PHE A 150 -8.89 1.79 -5.24
N TRP A 151 -9.83 2.72 -5.47
CA TRP A 151 -11.11 2.46 -6.14
C TRP A 151 -10.93 1.81 -7.52
N TRP A 152 -9.88 2.19 -8.25
CA TRP A 152 -9.56 1.66 -9.56
C TRP A 152 -9.09 0.19 -9.50
N LEU A 153 -8.36 -0.21 -8.46
CA LEU A 153 -7.98 -1.62 -8.24
C LEU A 153 -9.19 -2.46 -7.83
N VAL A 154 -10.11 -1.90 -7.04
CA VAL A 154 -11.40 -2.55 -6.76
C VAL A 154 -12.19 -2.75 -8.06
N ALA A 155 -12.22 -1.75 -8.94
CA ALA A 155 -12.85 -1.88 -10.25
C ALA A 155 -12.18 -2.95 -11.13
N VAL A 156 -10.84 -3.03 -11.11
CA VAL A 156 -10.09 -4.12 -11.78
C VAL A 156 -10.47 -5.48 -11.20
N ALA A 157 -10.60 -5.64 -9.89
CA ALA A 157 -11.06 -6.89 -9.29
C ALA A 157 -12.48 -7.24 -9.78
N VAL A 158 -13.43 -6.29 -9.74
CA VAL A 158 -14.78 -6.53 -10.27
C VAL A 158 -14.74 -6.93 -11.75
N PHE A 159 -13.93 -6.26 -12.56
CA PHE A 159 -13.72 -6.61 -13.97
C PHE A 159 -13.20 -8.04 -14.14
N LEU A 160 -12.18 -8.45 -13.36
CA LEU A 160 -11.63 -9.81 -13.41
C LEU A 160 -12.66 -10.85 -12.97
N LEU A 161 -13.50 -10.54 -11.98
CA LEU A 161 -14.59 -11.43 -11.57
C LEU A 161 -15.57 -11.65 -12.72
N VAL A 162 -16.02 -10.57 -13.37
CA VAL A 162 -16.94 -10.65 -14.52
C VAL A 162 -16.31 -11.42 -15.68
N MET A 163 -15.03 -11.18 -15.99
CA MET A 163 -14.33 -11.91 -17.04
C MET A 163 -14.15 -13.39 -16.69
N GLY A 164 -13.89 -13.70 -15.42
CA GLY A 164 -13.86 -15.07 -14.90
C GLY A 164 -15.20 -15.78 -15.13
N VAL A 165 -16.31 -15.17 -14.74
CA VAL A 165 -17.66 -15.71 -14.97
C VAL A 165 -17.95 -15.89 -16.46
N ARG A 166 -17.65 -14.88 -17.30
CA ARG A 166 -17.94 -14.95 -18.74
C ARG A 166 -17.11 -15.98 -19.49
N ALA A 167 -15.88 -16.23 -19.04
CA ALA A 167 -14.98 -17.21 -19.62
C ALA A 167 -15.14 -18.59 -18.98
N ASP A 168 -16.13 -18.79 -18.10
CA ASP A 168 -16.32 -20.01 -17.30
C ASP A 168 -15.04 -20.44 -16.55
N ASN A 169 -14.29 -19.44 -16.06
CA ASN A 169 -13.00 -19.60 -15.41
C ASN A 169 -13.12 -19.30 -13.91
N MET A 170 -13.44 -20.36 -13.16
CA MET A 170 -13.53 -20.37 -11.71
C MET A 170 -12.25 -19.86 -11.02
N GLN A 171 -11.07 -20.22 -11.54
CA GLN A 171 -9.79 -19.85 -10.96
C GLN A 171 -9.55 -18.34 -11.06
N LEU A 172 -9.93 -17.72 -12.17
CA LEU A 172 -9.86 -16.27 -12.35
C LEU A 172 -10.83 -15.53 -11.42
N ALA A 173 -12.03 -16.07 -11.21
CA ALA A 173 -13.00 -15.52 -10.28
C ALA A 173 -12.49 -15.57 -8.82
N ILE A 174 -11.94 -16.71 -8.39
CA ILE A 174 -11.30 -16.88 -7.07
C ILE A 174 -10.08 -15.97 -6.94
N PHE A 175 -9.23 -15.88 -7.96
CA PHE A 175 -8.07 -15.00 -7.98
C PHE A 175 -8.47 -13.54 -7.80
N SER A 176 -9.55 -13.12 -8.45
CA SER A 176 -10.09 -11.77 -8.29
C SER A 176 -10.52 -11.48 -6.85
N TYR A 177 -11.26 -12.40 -6.23
CA TYR A 177 -11.61 -12.31 -4.81
C TYR A 177 -10.38 -12.24 -3.89
N GLY A 178 -9.39 -13.11 -4.11
CA GLY A 178 -8.14 -13.11 -3.36
C GLY A 178 -7.36 -11.79 -3.51
N GLY A 179 -7.30 -11.26 -4.73
CA GLY A 179 -6.69 -9.95 -5.02
C GLY A 179 -7.39 -8.80 -4.31
N LEU A 180 -8.72 -8.83 -4.23
CA LEU A 180 -9.51 -7.86 -3.47
C LEU A 180 -9.21 -7.95 -1.96
N MET A 181 -9.14 -9.17 -1.40
CA MET A 181 -8.81 -9.36 0.02
C MET A 181 -7.39 -8.91 0.34
N PHE A 182 -6.43 -9.17 -0.55
CA PHE A 182 -5.06 -8.67 -0.42
C PHE A 182 -5.02 -7.14 -0.48
N LEU A 183 -5.76 -6.53 -1.42
CA LEU A 183 -5.88 -5.08 -1.52
C LEU A 183 -6.46 -4.46 -0.24
N TYR A 184 -7.44 -5.11 0.37
CA TYR A 184 -8.06 -4.63 1.61
C TYR A 184 -7.06 -4.55 2.78
N LEU A 185 -6.05 -5.41 2.84
CA LEU A 185 -4.99 -5.30 3.85
C LEU A 185 -4.22 -3.98 3.71
N MET A 186 -4.01 -3.49 2.48
CA MET A 186 -3.31 -2.22 2.24
C MET A 186 -4.03 -1.03 2.88
N PHE A 187 -5.34 -1.13 3.15
CA PHE A 187 -6.13 -0.07 3.78
C PHE A 187 -5.67 0.20 5.23
N TYR A 188 -5.06 -0.80 5.89
CA TYR A 188 -4.61 -0.74 7.28
C TYR A 188 -3.08 -0.66 7.41
N SER A 189 -2.35 -0.49 6.30
CA SER A 189 -0.88 -0.44 6.31
C SER A 189 -0.30 0.85 6.91
N GLU A 190 -1.05 1.95 6.86
CA GLU A 190 -0.59 3.25 7.36
C GLU A 190 -1.00 3.46 8.83
N PRO A 191 -0.08 3.95 9.68
CA PRO A 191 -0.40 4.33 11.04
C PRO A 191 -1.33 5.55 11.04
N GLU A 192 -2.34 5.53 11.89
CA GLU A 192 -3.19 6.70 12.11
C GLU A 192 -2.49 7.72 13.02
N PRO A 193 -2.79 9.02 12.91
CA PRO A 193 -2.29 10.00 13.86
C PRO A 193 -2.61 9.61 15.31
N ALA A 194 -1.65 9.79 16.22
CA ALA A 194 -1.77 9.41 17.65
C ALA A 194 -3.04 9.95 18.33
N PHE A 195 -3.49 11.14 17.92
CA PHE A 195 -4.74 11.74 18.39
C PHE A 195 -5.97 10.85 18.19
N TYR A 196 -6.06 10.12 17.06
CA TYR A 196 -7.19 9.21 16.79
C TYR A 196 -7.18 7.97 17.67
N VAL A 197 -6.02 7.55 18.18
CA VAL A 197 -5.94 6.48 19.18
C VAL A 197 -6.30 7.03 20.56
N TRP A 198 -5.73 8.18 20.92
CA TRP A 198 -5.85 8.78 22.25
C TRP A 198 -7.28 9.19 22.62
N ILE A 199 -8.14 9.53 21.65
CA ILE A 199 -9.53 9.93 21.94
C ILE A 199 -10.39 8.81 22.53
N HIS A 200 -9.91 7.55 22.48
CA HIS A 200 -10.65 6.40 22.97
C HIS A 200 -10.47 6.16 24.47
N ALA A 201 -11.59 6.11 25.20
CA ALA A 201 -11.64 5.74 26.61
C ALA A 201 -11.72 4.20 26.79
N ASP A 202 -10.89 3.45 26.06
CA ASP A 202 -10.88 1.98 26.08
C ASP A 202 -9.63 1.43 26.76
N THR A 203 -9.72 0.19 27.25
CA THR A 203 -8.50 -0.60 27.53
C THR A 203 -7.84 -1.02 26.22
N PRO A 204 -6.51 -1.31 26.20
CA PRO A 204 -5.82 -1.80 25.01
C PRO A 204 -6.49 -3.01 24.34
N GLN A 205 -7.03 -3.93 25.14
CA GLN A 205 -7.75 -5.11 24.66
C GLN A 205 -9.07 -4.72 24.00
N GLN A 206 -9.87 -3.87 24.67
CA GLN A 206 -11.16 -3.40 24.14
C GLN A 206 -10.98 -2.63 22.83
N PHE A 207 -9.96 -1.77 22.77
CA PHE A 207 -9.61 -1.01 21.57
C PHE A 207 -9.29 -1.96 20.40
N LEU A 208 -8.39 -2.93 20.60
CA LEU A 208 -8.01 -3.88 19.55
C LEU A 208 -9.19 -4.74 19.09
N VAL A 209 -9.95 -5.31 20.01
CA VAL A 209 -11.10 -6.17 19.68
C VAL A 209 -12.16 -5.38 18.92
N ARG A 210 -12.50 -4.17 19.38
CA ARG A 210 -13.48 -3.34 18.67
C ARG A 210 -12.99 -2.96 17.27
N LYS A 211 -11.71 -2.59 17.15
CA LYS A 211 -11.12 -2.22 15.86
C LYS A 211 -11.10 -3.40 14.88
N LEU A 212 -10.70 -4.58 15.36
CA LEU A 212 -10.72 -5.81 14.57
C LEU A 212 -12.14 -6.20 14.15
N ALA A 213 -13.11 -6.14 15.06
CA ALA A 213 -14.49 -6.51 14.77
C ALA A 213 -15.10 -5.64 13.65
N VAL A 214 -14.89 -4.31 13.70
CA VAL A 214 -15.40 -3.43 12.65
C VAL A 214 -14.63 -3.65 11.33
N ALA A 215 -13.31 -3.81 11.39
CA ALA A 215 -12.50 -4.07 10.21
C ALA A 215 -12.90 -5.39 9.49
N LEU A 216 -13.21 -6.44 10.26
CA LEU A 216 -13.74 -7.70 9.74
C LEU A 216 -15.13 -7.52 9.14
N GLY A 217 -16.02 -6.75 9.79
CA GLY A 217 -17.35 -6.44 9.24
C GLY A 217 -17.28 -5.77 7.87
N TYR A 218 -16.37 -4.80 7.71
CA TYR A 218 -16.13 -4.12 6.43
C TYR A 218 -15.46 -5.01 5.39
N GLN A 219 -14.55 -5.90 5.80
CA GLN A 219 -13.98 -6.90 4.91
C GLN A 219 -15.05 -7.82 4.34
N LEU A 220 -15.96 -8.31 5.20
CA LEU A 220 -17.09 -9.15 4.80
C LEU A 220 -18.04 -8.40 3.87
N LEU A 221 -18.37 -7.15 4.18
CA LEU A 221 -19.23 -6.31 3.33
C LEU A 221 -18.68 -6.20 1.90
N LEU A 222 -17.37 -6.02 1.75
CA LEU A 222 -16.70 -5.95 0.46
C LEU A 222 -16.58 -7.34 -0.23
N ALA A 223 -16.45 -8.40 0.56
CA ALA A 223 -16.32 -9.78 0.08
C ALA A 223 -17.63 -10.38 -0.44
N ILE A 224 -18.77 -10.06 0.19
CA ILE A 224 -20.08 -10.69 -0.07
C ILE A 224 -20.45 -10.72 -1.57
N PRO A 225 -20.37 -9.61 -2.33
CA PRO A 225 -20.74 -9.62 -3.74
C PRO A 225 -19.90 -10.61 -4.58
N PHE A 226 -18.61 -10.75 -4.25
CA PHE A 226 -17.71 -11.68 -4.92
C PHE A 226 -18.05 -13.11 -4.56
N LEU A 227 -18.25 -13.40 -3.27
CA LEU A 227 -18.59 -14.73 -2.79
C LEU A 227 -19.93 -15.21 -3.34
N ILE A 228 -20.97 -14.36 -3.34
CA ILE A 228 -22.27 -14.67 -3.93
C ILE A 228 -22.13 -15.00 -5.41
N SER A 229 -21.38 -14.19 -6.15
CA SER A 229 -21.16 -14.42 -7.59
C SER A 229 -20.45 -15.75 -7.84
N ILE A 230 -19.39 -16.05 -7.07
CA ILE A 230 -18.65 -17.31 -7.23
C ILE A 230 -19.54 -18.51 -6.90
N VAL A 231 -20.29 -18.49 -5.79
CA VAL A 231 -21.18 -19.61 -5.42
C VAL A 231 -22.29 -19.82 -6.45
N PHE A 232 -22.83 -18.72 -7.00
CA PHE A 232 -23.94 -18.79 -7.96
C PHE A 232 -23.49 -19.33 -9.33
N PHE A 233 -22.35 -18.88 -9.85
CA PHE A 233 -21.86 -19.28 -11.16
C PHE A 233 -20.98 -20.55 -11.14
N PHE A 234 -20.33 -20.84 -10.01
CA PHE A 234 -19.42 -21.98 -9.82
C PHE A 234 -19.79 -22.79 -8.56
N PRO A 235 -20.96 -23.45 -8.54
CA PRO A 235 -21.44 -24.19 -7.36
C PRO A 235 -20.51 -25.34 -6.94
N GLU A 236 -19.68 -25.85 -7.85
CA GLU A 236 -18.71 -26.93 -7.61
C GLU A 236 -17.59 -26.56 -6.62
N VAL A 237 -17.33 -25.27 -6.38
CA VAL A 237 -16.34 -24.82 -5.37
C VAL A 237 -16.71 -25.34 -3.98
N GLY A 238 -18.02 -25.40 -3.70
CA GLY A 238 -18.56 -25.88 -2.44
C GLY A 238 -17.94 -25.20 -1.21
N TRP A 239 -17.63 -26.01 -0.19
CA TRP A 239 -17.27 -25.54 1.16
C TRP A 239 -15.84 -25.02 1.21
N SER A 240 -15.02 -25.35 0.21
CA SER A 240 -13.63 -24.88 0.10
C SER A 240 -13.55 -23.35 -0.01
N LEU A 241 -14.60 -22.69 -0.52
CA LEU A 241 -14.67 -21.23 -0.61
C LEU A 241 -14.60 -20.55 0.77
N LEU A 242 -15.09 -21.21 1.83
CA LEU A 242 -15.13 -20.66 3.19
C LEU A 242 -13.74 -20.48 3.81
N ILE A 243 -12.74 -21.20 3.29
CA ILE A 243 -11.35 -21.08 3.76
C ILE A 243 -10.79 -19.68 3.44
N GLY A 244 -11.15 -19.12 2.28
CA GLY A 244 -10.67 -17.81 1.82
C GLY A 244 -10.97 -16.67 2.79
N PRO A 245 -12.25 -16.42 3.15
CA PRO A 245 -12.62 -15.41 4.14
C PRO A 245 -11.93 -15.58 5.50
N VAL A 246 -11.75 -16.83 5.95
CA VAL A 246 -11.06 -17.12 7.22
C VAL A 246 -9.60 -16.70 7.16
N ILE A 247 -8.85 -17.12 6.14
CA ILE A 247 -7.44 -16.74 5.97
C ILE A 247 -7.30 -15.22 5.80
N ALA A 248 -8.20 -14.59 5.04
CA ALA A 248 -8.22 -13.15 4.84
C ALA A 248 -8.48 -12.38 6.15
N GLY A 249 -9.39 -12.88 6.99
CA GLY A 249 -9.68 -12.30 8.31
C GLY A 249 -8.52 -12.47 9.30
N LEU A 250 -7.85 -13.62 9.30
CA LEU A 250 -6.67 -13.85 10.13
C LEU A 250 -5.49 -12.94 9.72
N ASN A 251 -5.28 -12.73 8.42
CA ASN A 251 -4.27 -11.79 7.95
C ASN A 251 -4.63 -10.33 8.27
N LEU A 252 -5.92 -9.97 8.26
CA LEU A 252 -6.39 -8.67 8.71
C LEU A 252 -6.12 -8.46 10.21
N ALA A 253 -6.35 -9.48 11.04
CA ALA A 253 -5.99 -9.44 12.44
C ALA A 253 -4.47 -9.26 12.62
N LEU A 254 -3.67 -9.98 11.83
CA LEU A 254 -2.21 -9.87 11.89
C LEU A 254 -1.73 -8.45 11.57
N ILE A 255 -2.19 -7.83 10.48
CA ILE A 255 -1.76 -6.46 10.13
C ILE A 255 -2.17 -5.43 11.18
N LEU A 256 -3.36 -5.58 11.78
CA LEU A 256 -3.80 -4.72 12.88
C LEU A 256 -2.90 -4.88 14.11
N PHE A 257 -2.59 -6.11 14.51
CA PHE A 257 -1.72 -6.35 15.67
C PHE A 257 -0.30 -5.85 15.44
N ILE A 258 0.24 -6.07 14.25
CA ILE A 258 1.54 -5.53 13.87
C ILE A 258 1.52 -4.00 13.92
N LYS A 259 0.53 -3.35 13.28
CA LYS A 259 0.34 -1.90 13.28
C LYS A 259 0.41 -1.32 14.70
N TYR A 260 -0.26 -1.95 15.66
CA TYR A 260 -0.25 -1.49 17.06
C TYR A 260 0.94 -1.94 17.90
N SER A 261 1.73 -2.91 17.43
CA SER A 261 2.98 -3.31 18.08
C SER A 261 4.16 -2.36 17.84
N VAL A 262 4.07 -1.54 16.78
CA VAL A 262 5.10 -0.55 16.41
C VAL A 262 4.57 0.88 16.33
N PHE A 263 3.32 1.10 16.72
CA PHE A 263 2.69 2.42 16.73
C PHE A 263 3.50 3.43 17.58
N PRO A 264 3.67 4.69 17.14
CA PRO A 264 3.07 5.36 15.96
C PRO A 264 3.92 5.28 14.68
N HIS A 265 4.94 4.42 14.64
CA HIS A 265 5.87 4.33 13.52
C HIS A 265 5.30 3.47 12.38
N PRO A 266 5.74 3.70 11.13
CA PRO A 266 5.40 2.81 10.02
C PRO A 266 6.02 1.42 10.21
N LEU A 267 5.45 0.44 9.52
CA LEU A 267 5.93 -0.94 9.52
C LEU A 267 7.39 -1.03 9.08
N ASN A 268 8.21 -1.78 9.82
CA ASN A 268 9.56 -2.09 9.39
C ASN A 268 9.58 -3.31 8.45
N ILE A 269 10.76 -3.65 7.92
CA ILE A 269 10.92 -4.78 6.99
C ILE A 269 10.60 -6.12 7.68
N VAL A 270 10.98 -6.30 8.94
CA VAL A 270 10.74 -7.56 9.67
C VAL A 270 9.24 -7.78 9.87
N ASP A 271 8.51 -6.74 10.25
CA ASP A 271 7.07 -6.75 10.39
C ASP A 271 6.37 -7.01 9.04
N SER A 272 6.89 -6.42 7.97
CA SER A 272 6.39 -6.66 6.60
C SER A 272 6.64 -8.09 6.11
N LEU A 273 7.78 -8.68 6.47
CA LEU A 273 8.09 -10.07 6.21
C LEU A 273 7.20 -11.01 7.01
N ALA A 274 6.86 -10.66 8.25
CA ALA A 274 5.89 -11.43 9.05
C ALA A 274 4.49 -11.41 8.40
N LEU A 275 4.06 -10.29 7.83
CA LEU A 275 2.83 -10.22 7.03
C LEU A 275 2.89 -11.10 5.79
N MET A 276 3.96 -11.03 4.99
CA MET A 276 4.14 -11.92 3.84
C MET A 276 4.13 -13.39 4.24
N THR A 277 4.75 -13.71 5.39
CA THR A 277 4.76 -15.07 5.94
C THR A 277 3.34 -15.51 6.29
N GLY A 278 2.53 -14.66 6.93
CA GLY A 278 1.13 -14.97 7.23
C GLY A 278 0.25 -15.18 5.99
N LEU A 279 0.56 -14.47 4.90
CA LEU A 279 -0.16 -14.59 3.63
C LEU A 279 0.16 -15.88 2.88
N ILE A 280 1.44 -16.25 2.81
CA ILE A 280 1.90 -17.41 2.05
C ILE A 280 1.77 -18.69 2.87
N LEU A 281 2.13 -18.62 4.16
CA LEU A 281 2.20 -19.74 5.08
C LEU A 281 1.15 -19.56 6.18
N TRP A 282 -0.12 -19.68 5.80
CA TRP A 282 -1.28 -19.55 6.69
C TRP A 282 -1.20 -20.32 8.02
N PRO A 283 -0.54 -21.51 8.17
CA PRO A 283 -0.37 -22.14 9.47
C PRO A 283 0.49 -21.33 10.45
N PHE A 284 1.43 -20.51 9.97
CA PHE A 284 2.26 -19.64 10.81
C PHE A 284 1.46 -18.54 11.51
N LEU A 285 0.26 -18.22 11.01
CA LEU A 285 -0.65 -17.26 11.66
C LEU A 285 -0.96 -17.66 13.10
N LEU A 286 -1.00 -18.97 13.41
CA LEU A 286 -1.22 -19.48 14.77
C LEU A 286 -0.15 -19.01 15.76
N PHE A 287 1.08 -18.76 15.30
CA PHE A 287 2.18 -18.26 16.13
C PHE A 287 2.30 -16.73 16.05
N LEU A 288 2.12 -16.16 14.85
CA LEU A 288 2.29 -14.72 14.62
C LEU A 288 1.20 -13.90 15.31
N LEU A 289 -0.06 -14.36 15.28
CA LEU A 289 -1.18 -13.66 15.90
C LEU A 289 -0.99 -13.44 17.41
N PRO A 290 -0.78 -14.49 18.24
CA PRO A 290 -0.57 -14.28 19.66
C PRO A 290 0.68 -13.46 19.95
N TYR A 291 1.77 -13.68 19.20
CA TYR A 291 3.01 -12.92 19.37
C TYR A 291 2.79 -11.39 19.21
N TYR A 292 2.20 -10.97 18.08
CA TYR A 292 1.97 -9.54 17.84
C TYR A 292 0.84 -8.96 18.68
N TYR A 293 -0.17 -9.75 19.04
CA TYR A 293 -1.22 -9.34 19.96
C TYR A 293 -0.62 -8.93 21.31
N PHE A 294 0.18 -9.78 21.94
CA PHE A 294 0.80 -9.46 23.24
C PHE A 294 1.80 -8.31 23.15
N ARG A 295 2.46 -8.13 22.01
CA ARG A 295 3.36 -7.00 21.77
C ARG A 295 2.61 -5.66 21.60
N ALA A 296 1.40 -5.67 21.06
CA ALA A 296 0.59 -4.47 20.85
C ALA A 296 0.00 -3.89 22.15
N LEU A 297 -0.39 -4.75 23.10
CA LEU A 297 -1.01 -4.33 24.36
C LEU A 297 -0.20 -3.29 25.17
N PRO A 298 1.10 -3.49 25.47
CA PRO A 298 1.87 -2.53 26.26
C PRO A 298 2.08 -1.20 25.50
N VAL A 299 2.24 -1.24 24.18
CA VAL A 299 2.39 -0.04 23.34
C VAL A 299 1.11 0.80 23.40
N LEU A 300 -0.04 0.16 23.23
CA LEU A 300 -1.35 0.81 23.33
C LEU A 300 -1.63 1.34 24.74
N ALA A 301 -1.19 0.65 25.79
CA ALA A 301 -1.36 1.11 27.17
C ALA A 301 -0.66 2.45 27.46
N VAL A 302 0.39 2.79 26.70
CA VAL A 302 1.08 4.09 26.80
C VAL A 302 0.33 5.19 26.03
N GLN A 303 -0.37 4.82 24.95
CA GLN A 303 -1.01 5.76 24.03
C GLN A 303 -2.46 6.07 24.39
N LEU A 304 -3.15 5.12 25.01
CA LEU A 304 -4.52 5.28 25.47
C LEU A 304 -4.54 6.04 26.80
N PRO A 305 -5.54 6.92 27.04
CA PRO A 305 -5.71 7.56 28.32
C PRO A 305 -5.88 6.51 29.42
N ARG A 306 -5.09 6.62 30.49
CA ARG A 306 -5.19 5.72 31.64
C ARG A 306 -6.57 5.89 32.26
N LEU A 307 -7.37 4.82 32.26
CA LEU A 307 -8.68 4.78 32.94
C LEU A 307 -8.58 4.80 34.49
N ASN A 308 -7.40 5.03 35.07
CA ASN A 308 -7.21 5.03 36.52
C ASN A 308 -7.33 6.44 37.10
N SER A 309 -8.41 6.66 37.87
CA SER A 309 -8.61 7.63 38.97
C SER A 309 -9.83 8.57 38.89
N LEU A 310 -10.96 8.15 38.32
CA LEU A 310 -12.24 8.87 38.53
C LEU A 310 -13.15 8.23 39.60
N ASP A 311 -12.79 7.08 40.15
CA ASP A 311 -13.59 6.40 41.21
C ASP A 311 -13.02 6.59 42.64
N ASP A 312 -11.86 7.23 42.79
CA ASP A 312 -11.18 7.40 44.10
C ASP A 312 -11.58 8.70 44.84
N ASN A 313 -12.54 9.46 44.29
CA ASN A 313 -13.09 10.68 44.89
C ASN A 313 -14.51 10.46 45.46
N ARG A 314 -14.80 9.30 46.07
CA ARG A 314 -15.96 9.21 46.96
C ARG A 314 -15.56 9.79 48.31
N PRO A 315 -16.24 10.84 48.82
CA PRO A 315 -15.95 11.35 50.15
C PRO A 315 -16.15 10.21 51.17
N PRO A 316 -15.32 10.15 52.23
CA PRO A 316 -15.49 9.13 53.26
C PRO A 316 -16.91 9.23 53.80
N LYS A 317 -17.62 8.10 53.81
CA LYS A 317 -18.91 7.99 54.51
C LYS A 317 -18.65 8.37 55.97
N THR A 318 -19.11 9.55 56.34
CA THR A 318 -19.21 9.95 57.74
C THR A 318 -20.19 8.98 58.42
N SER A 319 -19.68 8.31 59.44
CA SER A 319 -20.39 7.44 60.38
C SER A 319 -21.61 8.13 60.99
#